data_AF-H5XIR8-F1
#
_entry.id   AF-H5XIR8-F1
#
_cell.length_a   1.000
_cell.length_b   1.000
_cell.length_c   1.000
_cell.angle_alpha   90.00
_cell.angle_beta   90.00
_cell.angle_gamma   90.00
#
_symmetry.space_group_name_H-M   'P 1'
#
loop_
_entity.id
_entity.type
_entity.pdbx_description
1 polymer ?
#
loop_
_entity_poly.entity_id
_entity_poly.type
_entity_poly.pdbx_seq_one_letter_code
_entity_poly.pdbx_strand_id
1 'polypeptide(L)'
;MTTALIYLLVMLLVAAVVFLLASLVFGRGEELAPLAPESSPTRLPTDDITSADIGDVRFQVVVRGYKMSEVDWVMSRLGTEIDLLRARVAELEAERAGSEVRRE
;
A
#
# COMPACT_ATOMS: atom_id res chain seq x y z
N MET A 1 -33.32 22.64 38.50
CA MET A 1 -33.27 22.17 37.10
C MET A 1 -32.22 22.94 36.28
N THR A 2 -32.23 24.27 36.30
CA THR A 2 -31.22 25.13 35.64
C THR A 2 -29.78 24.89 36.11
N THR A 3 -29.56 24.72 37.42
CA THR A 3 -28.24 24.41 37.99
C THR A 3 -27.66 23.10 37.49
N ALA A 4 -28.47 22.04 37.38
CA ALA A 4 -28.05 20.75 36.83
C ALA A 4 -27.66 20.86 35.35
N LEU A 5 -28.39 21.66 34.56
CA LEU A 5 -28.06 21.94 33.16
C LEU A 5 -26.72 22.67 33.03
N ILE A 6 -26.46 23.66 33.90
CA ILE A 6 -25.19 24.40 33.93
C ILE A 6 -24.03 23.45 34.25
N TYR A 7 -24.17 22.58 35.25
CA TYR A 7 -23.13 21.60 35.57
C TYR A 7 -22.83 20.64 34.41
N LEU A 8 -23.87 20.16 33.72
CA LEU A 8 -23.70 19.28 32.56
C LEU A 8 -22.96 19.98 31.43
N LEU A 9 -23.30 21.24 31.14
CA LEU A 9 -22.65 22.03 30.10
C LEU A 9 -21.17 22.29 30.44
N VAL A 10 -20.88 22.67 31.68
CA VAL A 10 -19.50 22.87 32.16
C VAL A 10 -18.70 21.56 32.07
N MET A 11 -19.29 20.43 32.47
CA MET A 11 -18.64 19.12 32.37
C MET A 11 -18.29 18.77 30.92
N LEU A 12 -19.23 19.01 29.99
CA LEU A 12 -19.01 18.75 28.55
C LEU A 12 -17.92 19.66 27.98
N LEU A 13 -17.92 20.94 28.37
CA LEU A 13 -16.86 21.88 27.99
C LEU A 13 -15.49 21.41 28.47
N VAL A 14 -15.37 21.02 29.74
CA VAL A 14 -14.11 20.53 30.31
C VAL A 14 -13.66 19.25 29.60
N ALA A 15 -14.58 18.31 29.36
CA ALA A 15 -14.28 17.10 28.61
C ALA A 15 -13.80 17.40 27.17
N ALA A 16 -14.43 18.35 26.48
CA ALA A 16 -14.02 18.77 25.14
C ALA A 16 -12.63 19.42 25.14
N VAL A 17 -12.33 20.27 26.12
CA VAL A 17 -11.01 20.92 26.26
C VAL A 17 -9.93 19.89 26.56
N VAL A 18 -10.19 18.97 27.51
CA VAL A 18 -9.25 17.88 27.84
C VAL A 18 -9.04 16.98 26.63
N PHE A 19 -10.09 16.63 25.90
CA PHE A 19 -10.01 15.84 24.68
C PHE A 19 -9.20 16.54 23.59
N LEU A 20 -9.41 17.85 23.39
CA LEU A 20 -8.65 18.64 22.43
C LEU A 20 -7.17 18.69 22.80
N LEU A 21 -6.86 18.98 24.06
CA LEU A 21 -5.50 19.02 24.58
C LEU A 21 -4.83 17.65 24.47
N ALA A 22 -5.53 16.57 24.83
CA ALA A 22 -5.03 15.21 24.66
C ALA A 22 -4.79 14.90 23.19
N SER A 23 -5.71 15.24 22.28
CA SER A 23 -5.52 15.03 20.84
C SER A 23 -4.36 15.84 20.25
N LEU A 24 -4.05 17.01 20.82
CA LEU A 24 -2.90 17.83 20.43
C LEU A 24 -1.59 17.28 21.00
N VAL A 25 -1.58 16.89 22.27
CA VAL A 25 -0.39 16.39 22.99
C VAL A 25 -0.02 14.98 22.53
N PHE A 26 -1.00 14.09 22.42
CA PHE A 26 -0.80 12.72 21.95
C PHE A 26 -0.82 12.61 20.42
N GLY A 27 -1.22 13.68 19.71
CA GLY A 27 -1.31 13.69 18.25
C GLY A 27 -2.33 12.68 17.72
N ARG A 28 -2.59 12.69 16.40
CA ARG A 28 -3.23 11.56 15.71
C ARG A 28 -2.41 10.32 16.05
N GLY A 29 -2.95 9.44 16.89
CA GLY A 29 -2.24 8.33 17.55
C GLY A 29 -1.15 7.74 16.66
N GLU A 30 0.09 7.86 17.13
CA GLU A 30 1.31 7.41 16.47
C GLU A 30 1.41 7.92 15.00
N GLU A 31 1.92 9.13 14.81
CA GLU A 31 2.80 9.36 13.65
C GLU A 31 4.00 8.42 13.85
N LEU A 32 3.81 7.15 13.47
CA LEU A 32 4.87 6.17 13.34
C LEU A 32 6.01 6.88 12.63
N ALA A 33 7.17 6.93 13.31
CA ALA A 33 8.34 7.65 12.84
C ALA A 33 8.45 7.47 11.31
N PRO A 34 8.52 8.55 10.53
CA PRO A 34 8.58 8.46 9.08
C PRO A 34 9.61 7.40 8.72
N LEU A 35 9.14 6.29 8.14
CA LEU A 35 10.03 5.25 7.62
C LEU A 35 11.09 5.97 6.81
N ALA A 36 12.36 5.68 7.11
CA ALA A 36 13.48 6.39 6.54
C ALA A 36 13.30 6.50 5.01
N PRO A 37 13.49 7.69 4.42
CA PRO A 37 13.15 7.95 3.01
C PRO A 37 13.87 7.04 2.00
N GLU A 38 14.90 6.31 2.44
CA GLU A 38 15.66 5.35 1.63
C GLU A 38 15.21 3.88 1.78
N SER A 39 14.26 3.60 2.67
CA SER A 39 13.61 2.30 2.78
C SER A 39 12.20 2.40 2.22
N SER A 40 12.10 2.56 0.90
CA SER A 40 10.81 2.42 0.23
C SER A 40 10.21 1.06 0.63
N PRO A 41 8.98 1.01 1.19
CA PRO A 41 8.28 -0.25 1.46
C PRO A 41 8.00 -1.07 0.19
N THR A 42 8.29 -0.50 -0.98
CA THR A 42 8.29 -1.17 -2.28
C THR A 42 9.37 -2.25 -2.30
N ARG A 43 9.00 -3.44 -1.84
CA ARG A 43 9.79 -4.66 -2.02
C ARG A 43 9.20 -5.43 -3.18
N LEU A 44 9.99 -5.53 -4.23
CA LEU A 44 9.74 -6.43 -5.35
C LEU A 44 10.84 -7.50 -5.34
N PRO A 45 10.54 -8.76 -5.64
CA PRO A 45 11.56 -9.78 -5.84
C PRO A 45 12.61 -9.34 -6.86
N THR A 46 13.86 -9.72 -6.65
CA THR A 46 14.97 -9.37 -7.55
C THR A 46 14.81 -10.05 -8.92
N ASP A 47 14.23 -11.24 -8.93
CA ASP A 47 13.96 -12.06 -10.10
C ASP A 47 12.56 -12.66 -10.00
N ASP A 48 12.08 -13.22 -11.10
CA ASP A 48 10.80 -13.97 -11.17
C ASP A 48 9.54 -13.19 -10.74
N ILE A 49 9.48 -11.89 -11.03
CA ILE A 49 8.33 -11.04 -10.70
C ILE A 49 7.05 -11.59 -11.35
N THR A 50 6.03 -11.85 -10.53
CA THR A 50 4.68 -12.27 -10.93
C THR A 50 3.63 -11.18 -10.69
N SER A 51 2.43 -11.34 -11.23
CA SER A 51 1.30 -10.47 -10.92
C SER A 51 0.96 -10.42 -9.43
N ALA A 52 1.17 -11.52 -8.70
CA ALA A 52 0.93 -11.59 -7.26
C ALA A 52 1.91 -10.68 -6.49
N ASP A 53 3.19 -10.72 -6.86
CA ASP A 53 4.22 -9.89 -6.24
C ASP A 53 3.94 -8.39 -6.44
N ILE A 54 3.45 -8.02 -7.63
CA ILE A 54 3.07 -6.64 -7.96
C ILE A 54 1.87 -6.19 -7.13
N GLY A 55 0.93 -7.09 -6.85
CA GLY A 55 -0.24 -6.81 -6.01
C GLY A 55 0.11 -6.54 -4.54
N ASP A 56 1.21 -7.10 -4.05
CA ASP A 56 1.67 -6.95 -2.68
C ASP A 56 2.52 -5.68 -2.46
N VAL A 57 2.92 -4.99 -3.54
CA VAL A 57 3.72 -3.77 -3.47
C VAL A 57 2.96 -2.65 -2.75
N ARG A 58 3.66 -2.00 -1.81
CA ARG A 58 3.17 -0.80 -1.12
C ARG A 58 3.96 0.43 -1.57
N PHE A 59 3.22 1.45 -1.99
CA PHE A 59 3.74 2.75 -2.38
C PHE A 59 3.57 3.76 -1.25
N GLN A 60 4.53 4.68 -1.11
CA GLN A 60 4.43 5.80 -0.18
C GLN A 60 3.52 6.90 -0.73
N VAL A 61 2.71 7.51 0.13
CA VAL A 61 1.85 8.64 -0.23
C VAL A 61 2.62 9.96 -0.05
N VAL A 62 2.60 10.81 -1.07
CA VAL A 62 3.24 12.14 -1.08
C VAL A 62 2.22 13.23 -1.44
N VAL A 63 2.44 14.47 -0.95
CA VAL A 63 1.52 15.62 -1.08
C VAL A 63 1.15 15.92 -2.55
N ARG A 64 2.05 15.63 -3.48
CA ARG A 64 1.79 15.63 -4.92
C ARG A 64 2.13 14.27 -5.50
N GLY A 65 1.16 13.35 -5.47
CA GLY A 65 1.26 12.02 -6.04
C GLY A 65 0.34 11.83 -7.24
N TYR A 66 0.57 10.75 -7.99
CA TYR A 66 -0.41 10.27 -8.97
C TYR A 66 -1.67 9.76 -8.27
N LYS A 67 -2.79 9.74 -9.00
CA LYS A 67 -4.05 9.23 -8.47
C LYS A 67 -3.91 7.72 -8.22
N MET A 68 -4.18 7.29 -6.99
CA MET A 68 -4.02 5.89 -6.59
C MET A 68 -4.79 4.93 -7.50
N SER A 69 -6.03 5.27 -7.88
CA SER A 69 -6.82 4.45 -8.80
C SER A 69 -6.20 4.26 -10.19
N GLU A 70 -5.48 5.26 -10.70
CA GLU A 70 -4.82 5.17 -12.00
C GLU A 70 -3.57 4.29 -11.90
N VAL A 71 -2.79 4.47 -10.83
CA VAL A 71 -1.63 3.62 -10.55
C VAL A 71 -2.05 2.16 -10.36
N ASP A 72 -3.08 1.90 -9.55
CA ASP A 72 -3.60 0.56 -9.29
C ASP A 72 -4.08 -0.12 -10.58
N TRP A 73 -4.76 0.63 -11.45
CA TRP A 73 -5.19 0.12 -12.75
C TRP A 73 -4.02 -0.24 -13.66
N VAL A 74 -3.01 0.63 -13.76
CA VAL A 74 -1.80 0.38 -14.56
C VAL A 74 -1.03 -0.83 -14.01
N MET A 75 -0.83 -0.92 -12.69
CA MET A 75 -0.09 -2.01 -12.06
C MET A 75 -0.79 -3.35 -12.24
N SER A 76 -2.12 -3.40 -12.09
CA SER A 76 -2.91 -4.61 -12.34
C SER A 76 -2.81 -5.06 -13.81
N ARG A 77 -2.88 -4.11 -14.75
CA ARG A 77 -2.74 -4.40 -16.18
C ARG A 77 -1.33 -4.93 -16.51
N LEU A 78 -0.29 -4.30 -15.97
CA LEU A 78 1.09 -4.72 -16.18
C LEU A 78 1.38 -6.09 -15.56
N GLY A 79 0.86 -6.38 -14.36
CA GLY A 79 1.01 -7.70 -13.74
C GLY A 79 0.41 -8.80 -14.61
N THR A 80 -0.78 -8.57 -15.17
CA THR A 80 -1.42 -9.51 -16.09
C THR A 80 -0.57 -9.75 -17.36
N GLU A 81 0.01 -8.69 -17.91
CA GLU A 81 0.85 -8.79 -19.11
C GLU A 81 2.16 -9.54 -18.84
N ILE A 82 2.77 -9.33 -17.67
CA ILE A 82 3.98 -10.05 -17.25
C ILE A 82 3.71 -11.55 -17.14
N ASP A 83 2.60 -11.95 -16.53
CA ASP A 83 2.23 -13.37 -16.42
C ASP A 83 2.01 -14.00 -17.81
N LEU A 84 1.35 -13.28 -18.72
CA LEU A 84 1.15 -13.72 -20.11
C LEU A 84 2.50 -13.93 -20.82
N LEU A 85 3.41 -12.96 -20.69
CA LEU A 85 4.74 -13.05 -21.29
C LEU A 85 5.55 -14.21 -20.72
N ARG A 86 5.50 -14.43 -19.39
CA ARG A 86 6.15 -15.58 -18.74
C ARG A 86 5.60 -16.91 -19.23
N ALA A 87 4.27 -17.03 -19.34
CA ALA A 87 3.65 -18.24 -19.86
C ALA A 87 4.11 -18.53 -21.30
N ARG A 88 4.21 -17.48 -22.14
CA ARG A 88 4.68 -17.63 -23.52
C ARG A 88 6.17 -18.00 -23.59
N VAL A 89 7.01 -17.43 -22.73
CA VAL A 89 8.42 -17.81 -22.64
C VAL A 89 8.55 -19.29 -22.25
N ALA A 90 7.81 -19.75 -21.24
CA ALA A 90 7.84 -21.14 -20.81
C ALA A 90 7.41 -22.12 -21.92
N GLU A 91 6.40 -21.75 -22.71
CA GLU A 91 5.96 -22.54 -23.88
C GLU A 91 7.07 -22.63 -24.94
N LEU A 92 7.70 -21.51 -25.29
CA LEU A 92 8.79 -21.47 -26.28
C LEU A 92 10.02 -22.25 -25.82
N GLU A 93 10.36 -22.18 -24.53
CA GLU A 93 11.46 -22.95 -23.94
C GLU A 93 11.16 -24.46 -23.99
N ALA A 94 9.92 -24.87 -23.73
CA ALA A 94 9.49 -26.27 -23.84
C ALA A 94 9.54 -26.78 -25.29
N GLU A 95 9.08 -25.98 -26.27
CA GLU A 95 9.17 -26.32 -27.69
C GLU A 95 10.63 -26.49 -28.13
N ARG A 96 11.51 -25.59 -27.69
CA ARG A 96 12.94 -25.65 -27.98
C ARG A 96 13.56 -26.91 -27.39
N ALA A 97 13.33 -27.18 -26.11
CA ALA A 97 13.85 -28.38 -25.45
C ALA A 97 13.38 -29.67 -26.15
N GLY A 98 12.10 -29.74 -26.52
CA GLY A 98 11.56 -30.88 -27.28
C GLY A 98 12.14 -31.04 -28.69
N SER A 99 12.55 -29.94 -29.32
CA SER A 99 13.22 -29.95 -30.63
C SER A 99 14.67 -30.40 -30.55
N GLU A 100 15.37 -30.08 -29.46
CA GLU A 100 16.75 -30.50 -29.20
C GLU A 100 16.79 -32.01 -28.91
N VAL A 101 15.88 -32.52 -28.07
CA VAL A 101 15.74 -33.96 -27.77
C VAL A 101 15.40 -34.81 -29.01
N ARG A 102 14.71 -34.23 -30.01
CA ARG A 102 14.36 -34.94 -31.25
C ARG A 102 15.52 -35.01 -32.26
N ARG A 103 16.55 -34.16 -32.10
CA ARG A 103 17.72 -34.13 -32.99
C ARG A 103 18.83 -35.07 -32.56
N GLU A 104 18.83 -35.52 -31.31
CA GLU A 104 19.70 -36.59 -30.79
C GLU A 104 19.09 -37.98 -31.07
#